data_AF-A4J8S8-F1
#
_entry.id   AF-A4J8S8-F1
#
_cell.length_a   1.000
_cell.length_b   1.000
_cell.length_c   1.000
_cell.angle_alpha   90.00
_cell.angle_beta   90.00
_cell.angle_gamma   90.00
#
_symmetry.space_group_name_H-M   'P 1'
#
loop_
_entity.id
_entity.type
_entity.pdbx_description
1 polymer ?
#
loop_
_entity_poly.entity_id
_entity_poly.type
_entity_poly.pdbx_seq_one_letter_code
_entity_poly.pdbx_strand_id
1 'polypeptide(L)' 'MLIPLALLGLVVYWAVNSGVKNALKEGSSSGALDILKSRYARNEITEDEYKKLKEELSR' A
#
# COMPACT_ATOMS: atom_id res chain seq x y z
N MET A 1 -14.21 5.55 -37.61
CA MET A 1 -13.10 5.95 -36.71
C MET A 1 -13.46 5.97 -35.22
N LEU A 2 -14.71 5.66 -34.82
CA LEU A 2 -15.13 5.70 -33.41
C LEU A 2 -14.69 4.47 -32.59
N ILE A 3 -14.60 3.31 -33.24
CA ILE A 3 -14.19 2.03 -32.62
C ILE A 3 -12.79 2.09 -31.98
N PRO A 4 -11.72 2.57 -32.67
CA PRO A 4 -10.41 2.69 -32.05
C PRO A 4 -10.40 3.68 -30.88
N LEU A 5 -11.21 4.74 -30.93
CA LEU A 5 -11.29 5.75 -29.87
C LEU A 5 -11.97 5.18 -28.60
N ALA A 6 -13.01 4.37 -28.77
CA ALA A 6 -13.69 3.69 -27.67
C ALA A 6 -12.79 2.64 -26.99
N LEU A 7 -12.01 1.88 -27.78
CA LEU A 7 -11.04 0.92 -27.26
C LEU A 7 -9.94 1.62 -26.46
N LEU A 8 -9.44 2.76 -26.94
CA LEU A 8 -8.41 3.53 -26.25
C LEU A 8 -8.93 4.08 -24.92
N GLY A 9 -10.18 4.56 -24.87
CA GLY A 9 -10.85 4.96 -23.63
C GLY A 9 -11.02 3.82 -22.63
N LEU A 10 -11.34 2.60 -23.10
CA LEU A 10 -11.48 1.41 -22.24
C LEU A 10 -10.15 1.01 -21.60
N VAL A 11 -9.05 1.06 -22.37
CA VAL A 11 -7.71 0.75 -21.87
C VAL A 11 -7.27 1.75 -20.80
N VAL A 12 -7.49 3.04 -21.04
CA VAL A 12 -7.18 4.10 -20.06
C VAL A 12 -8.03 3.96 -18.80
N TYR A 13 -9.34 3.70 -18.94
CA TYR A 13 -10.23 3.45 -17.82
C TYR A 13 -9.77 2.27 -16.97
N TRP A 14 -9.38 1.16 -17.60
CA TRP A 14 -8.91 -0.03 -16.89
C TRP A 14 -7.56 0.21 -16.20
N ALA A 15 -6.63 0.92 -16.83
CA ALA A 15 -5.33 1.26 -16.25
C ALA A 15 -5.47 2.12 -14.98
N VAL A 16 -6.30 3.17 -15.02
CA VAL A 16 -6.53 4.06 -13.86
C VAL A 16 -7.28 3.33 -12.75
N ASN A 17 -8.31 2.55 -13.09
CA ASN A 17 -9.11 1.81 -12.09
C ASN A 17 -8.34 0.64 -11.45
N SER A 18 -7.36 0.06 -12.15
CA SER A 18 -6.53 -1.03 -11.61
C SER A 18 -5.40 -0.53 -10.71
N GLY A 19 -4.81 0.64 -11.01
CA GLY A 19 -3.79 1.26 -10.16
C GLY A 19 -4.33 1.70 -8.79
N VAL A 20 -5.56 2.24 -8.75
CA VAL A 20 -6.17 2.73 -7.50
C VAL A 20 -6.62 1.58 -6.58
N LYS A 21 -7.11 0.47 -7.15
CA LYS A 21 -7.57 -0.68 -6.35
C LYS A 21 -6.44 -1.48 -5.72
N ASN A 22 -5.26 -1.51 -6.35
CA ASN A 22 -4.08 -2.16 -5.77
C ASN A 22 -3.44 -1.33 -4.65
N ALA A 23 -3.47 0.00 -4.73
CA ALA A 23 -2.97 0.87 -3.65
C ALA A 23 -3.80 0.78 -2.35
N LEU A 24 -5.11 0.51 -2.45
CA LEU A 24 -6.00 0.45 -1.28
C LEU A 24 -6.05 -0.94 -0.60
N LYS A 25 -5.67 -2.02 -1.31
CA LYS A 25 -5.76 -3.39 -0.76
C LYS A 25 -4.48 -3.84 -0.03
N GLU A 26 -3.35 -3.18 -0.27
CA GLU A 26 -2.07 -3.43 0.43
C GLU A 26 -1.87 -2.54 1.68
N GLY A 27 -2.68 -1.48 1.83
CA GLY A 27 -2.37 -0.34 2.70
C GLY A 27 -2.59 -0.51 4.21
N SER A 28 -3.34 -1.51 4.68
CA SER A 28 -3.64 -1.59 6.12
C SER A 28 -2.52 -2.25 6.94
N SER A 29 -2.00 -3.40 6.49
CA SER A 29 -0.91 -4.10 7.18
C SER A 29 0.47 -3.59 6.75
N SER A 30 0.67 -3.32 5.45
CA SER A 30 1.95 -2.84 4.93
C SER A 30 2.28 -1.43 5.46
N GLY A 31 1.27 -0.54 5.51
CA GLY A 31 1.46 0.83 6.02
C GLY A 31 1.80 0.88 7.51
N ALA A 32 1.14 0.07 8.35
CA ALA A 32 1.43 0.04 9.77
C ALA A 32 2.84 -0.47 10.08
N LEU A 33 3.29 -1.53 9.38
CA LEU A 33 4.64 -2.05 9.52
C LEU A 33 5.71 -1.06 9.03
N ASP A 34 5.44 -0.31 7.95
CA ASP A 34 6.38 0.66 7.42
C ASP A 34 6.54 1.88 8.35
N ILE A 35 5.43 2.36 8.94
CA ILE A 35 5.45 3.38 9.99
C ILE A 35 6.25 2.88 11.20
N LEU A 36 5.99 1.65 11.65
CA LEU A 36 6.68 1.06 12.80
C LEU A 36 8.20 0.96 12.54
N LYS A 37 8.60 0.54 11.33
CA LYS A 37 9.99 0.48 10.90
C LYS A 37 10.64 1.85 10.84
N SER A 38 9.93 2.87 10.35
CA SER A 38 10.42 4.24 10.31
C SER A 38 10.69 4.82 11.70
N ARG A 39 9.83 4.52 12.69
CA ARG A 39 10.03 4.98 14.08
C ARG A 39 11.24 4.33 14.73
N TYR A 40 11.43 3.03 14.51
CA TYR A 40 12.61 2.31 14.99
C TYR A 40 13.90 2.87 14.37
N ALA A 41 13.91 3.11 13.06
CA ALA A 41 15.08 3.69 12.36
C ALA A 41 15.45 5.10 12.86
N ARG A 42 14.47 5.85 13.38
CA ARG A 42 14.66 7.17 13.98
C ARG A 42 15.00 7.11 15.48
N ASN A 43 15.18 5.91 16.05
CA ASN A 43 15.36 5.67 17.49
C ASN A 43 14.23 6.25 18.35
N GLU A 44 13.00 6.37 17.81
CA GLU A 44 11.83 6.84 18.56
C GLU A 44 11.19 5.74 19.42
N ILE A 45 11.52 4.48 19.14
CA ILE A 45 11.09 3.31 19.90
C ILE A 45 12.29 2.36 20.07
N THR A 46 12.24 1.55 21.12
CA THR A 46 13.25 0.52 21.40
C THR A 46 13.06 -0.73 20.54
N GLU A 47 14.08 -1.58 20.47
CA GLU A 47 13.99 -2.87 19.76
C GLU A 47 12.90 -3.79 20.35
N ASP A 48 12.74 -3.76 21.68
CA ASP A 48 11.72 -4.56 22.37
C ASP A 48 10.30 -4.10 22.03
N GLU A 49 10.07 -2.79 21.99
CA GLU A 49 8.79 -2.21 21.57
C GLU A 49 8.50 -2.52 20.10
N TYR A 50 9.51 -2.41 19.23
CA TYR A 50 9.39 -2.76 17.82
C TYR A 50 8.98 -4.23 17.64
N LYS A 51 9.62 -5.16 18.34
CA LYS A 51 9.31 -6.59 18.25
C LYS A 51 7.88 -6.90 18.70
N LYS A 52 7.45 -6.35 19.84
CA LYS A 52 6.08 -6.56 20.37
C LYS A 52 5.01 -6.06 19.40
N LEU A 53 5.15 -4.82 18.93
CA LEU A 53 4.18 -4.21 18.02
C LEU A 53 4.16 -4.90 16.65
N LYS A 54 5.31 -5.36 16.18
CA LYS A 54 5.41 -6.13 14.93
C LYS A 54 4.68 -7.47 15.05
N GLU A 55 4.84 -8.16 16.17
CA GLU A 55 4.16 -9.44 16.42
C GLU A 55 2.64 -9.25 16.48
N GLU A 56 2.18 -8.19 17.16
CA GLU A 56 0.77 -7.81 17.24
C GLU A 56 0.16 -7.43 15.88
N LEU A 57 0.89 -6.71 15.03
CA LEU A 57 0.47 -6.35 13.66
C LEU A 57 0.48 -7.53 12.67
N SER A 58 1.22 -8.59 12.99
CA SER A 58 1.30 -9.80 12.15
C SER A 58 0.29 -10.88 12.55
N ARG A 59 -0.45 -10.67 13.63
CA ARG A 59 -1.42 -11.60 14.21
C ARG A 59 -2.81 -11.44 13.60
#